data_AF-A0A7X2TNU9-F1
#
_entry.id   AF-A0A7X2TNU9-F1
#
_cell.length_a   1.000
_cell.length_b   1.000
_cell.length_c   1.000
_cell.angle_alpha   90.00
_cell.angle_beta   90.00
_cell.angle_gamma   90.00
#
_symmetry.space_group_name_H-M   'P 1'
#
loop_
_entity.id
_entity.type
_entity.pdbx_description
1 polymer ?
#
loop_
_entity_poly.entity_id
_entity_poly.type
_entity_poly.pdbx_seq_one_letter_code
_entity_poly.pdbx_strand_id
1 'polypeptide(L)' 'MNAEKTGALITYERCKRHISQLALAAYLGIDPATLRKIEGGEKVPDQKIRKKLADCFGAEQFEGCWDDC' A
#
# COMPACT_ATOMS: atom_id res chain seq x y z
N MET A 1 7.44 13.99 -7.43
CA MET A 1 6.98 13.28 -6.22
C MET A 1 8.18 12.64 -5.56
N ASN A 2 8.38 12.84 -4.26
CA ASN A 2 9.45 12.16 -3.53
C ASN A 2 8.94 10.76 -3.18
N ALA A 3 9.54 9.73 -3.79
CA ALA A 3 9.14 8.32 -3.62
C ALA A 3 9.09 7.91 -2.14
N GLU A 4 10.04 8.40 -1.35
CA GLU A 4 10.15 8.19 0.09
C GLU A 4 8.91 8.68 0.88
N LYS A 5 8.44 9.92 0.61
CA LYS A 5 7.23 10.45 1.26
C LYS A 5 5.97 9.69 0.84
N THR A 6 5.91 9.27 -0.41
CA THR A 6 4.79 8.47 -0.93
C THR A 6 4.77 7.09 -0.29
N GLY A 7 5.92 6.43 -0.17
CA GLY A 7 6.06 5.14 0.48
C GLY A 7 5.65 5.19 1.96
N ALA A 8 6.17 6.17 2.70
CA ALA A 8 5.82 6.37 4.11
C ALA A 8 4.31 6.61 4.33
N LEU A 9 3.66 7.36 3.45
CA LEU A 9 2.22 7.58 3.51
C LEU A 9 1.42 6.30 3.27
N ILE A 10 1.83 5.48 2.30
CA ILE A 10 1.19 4.18 2.02
C ILE A 10 1.29 3.27 3.24
N THR A 11 2.48 3.18 3.84
CA THR A 11 2.69 2.40 5.07
C THR A 11 1.80 2.90 6.20
N TYR A 12 1.74 4.21 6.41
CA TYR A 12 0.91 4.81 7.45
C TYR A 12 -0.58 4.49 7.26
N GLU A 13 -1.14 4.71 6.08
CA GLU A 13 -2.55 4.40 5.79
C GLU A 13 -2.85 2.90 5.86
N ARG A 14 -1.92 2.06 5.41
CA ARG A 14 -2.02 0.61 5.54
C ARG A 14 -2.11 0.18 7.01
N CYS A 15 -1.19 0.67 7.85
CA CYS A 15 -1.15 0.36 9.29
C CYS A 15 -2.37 0.89 10.03
N LYS A 16 -2.78 2.12 9.73
CA LYS A 16 -3.98 2.76 10.30
C LYS A 16 -5.26 1.95 10.03
N ARG A 17 -5.31 1.21 8.93
CA ARG A 17 -6.46 0.38 8.52
C ARG A 17 -6.28 -1.10 8.84
N HIS A 18 -5.21 -1.47 9.57
CA HIS A 18 -4.88 -2.85 9.91
C HIS A 18 -4.77 -3.78 8.69
N ILE A 19 -4.31 -3.26 7.55
CA ILE A 19 -4.16 -4.07 6.33
C ILE A 19 -2.76 -4.68 6.32
N SER A 20 -2.61 -5.99 6.19
CA SER A 20 -1.29 -6.60 6.04
C SER A 20 -0.62 -6.21 4.72
N GLN A 21 0.71 -6.19 4.69
CA GLN A 21 1.45 -5.95 3.44
C GLN A 21 1.07 -6.99 2.37
N LEU A 22 0.88 -8.25 2.77
CA LEU A 22 0.42 -9.31 1.87
C LEU A 22 -0.98 -9.04 1.30
N ALA A 23 -1.93 -8.61 2.12
CA ALA A 23 -3.30 -8.32 1.68
C ALA A 23 -3.34 -7.11 0.72
N LEU A 24 -2.59 -6.04 1.04
CA LEU A 24 -2.48 -4.89 0.15
C LEU A 24 -1.80 -5.27 -1.17
N ALA A 25 -0.73 -6.07 -1.13
CA ALA A 25 -0.06 -6.54 -2.33
C ALA A 25 -0.99 -7.39 -3.21
N ALA A 26 -1.77 -8.29 -2.62
CA ALA A 26 -2.77 -9.11 -3.31
C ALA A 26 -3.85 -8.24 -3.98
N TYR A 27 -4.39 -7.24 -3.28
CA TYR A 27 -5.36 -6.30 -3.84
C TYR A 27 -4.78 -5.48 -5.01
N LEU A 28 -3.55 -5.01 -4.84
CA LEU A 28 -2.81 -4.29 -5.88
C LEU A 28 -2.44 -5.19 -7.06
N GLY A 29 -2.44 -6.52 -6.88
CA GLY A 29 -2.03 -7.50 -7.88
C GLY A 29 -0.52 -7.45 -8.14
N ILE A 30 0.26 -7.18 -7.09
CA ILE A 30 1.73 -7.12 -7.14
C ILE A 30 2.33 -8.07 -6.12
N ASP A 31 3.61 -8.37 -6.32
CA ASP A 31 4.38 -9.15 -5.34
C ASP A 31 4.63 -8.35 -4.04
N PRO A 32 4.56 -8.97 -2.84
CA PRO A 32 4.82 -8.30 -1.58
C PRO A 32 6.18 -7.61 -1.49
N ALA A 33 7.23 -8.17 -2.10
CA ALA A 33 8.54 -7.53 -2.16
C ALA A 33 8.52 -6.28 -3.05
N THR A 34 7.63 -6.22 -4.05
CA THR A 34 7.39 -5.00 -4.83
C THR A 34 6.71 -3.94 -3.98
N LEU A 35 5.72 -4.31 -3.17
CA LEU A 35 5.07 -3.38 -2.24
C LEU A 35 6.07 -2.86 -1.19
N ARG A 36 6.92 -3.72 -0.62
CA ARG A 36 7.99 -3.34 0.30
C ARG A 36 8.91 -2.27 -0.29
N LYS A 37 9.32 -2.41 -1.55
CA LYS A 37 10.15 -1.41 -2.24
C LYS A 37 9.41 -0.08 -2.47
N ILE A 38 8.09 -0.14 -2.68
CA ILE A 38 7.26 1.07 -2.81
C ILE A 38 7.14 1.78 -1.48
N GLU A 39 6.80 1.05 -0.41
CA GLU A 39 6.70 1.56 0.96
C GLU A 39 8.03 2.11 1.47
N GLY A 40 9.15 1.46 1.13
CA GLY A 40 10.50 1.93 1.44
C GLY A 40 11.00 3.10 0.57
N GLY A 41 10.22 3.56 -0.41
CA GLY A 41 10.62 4.64 -1.31
C GLY A 41 11.68 4.28 -2.36
N GLU A 42 12.09 3.02 -2.43
CA GLU A 42 13.02 2.49 -3.44
C GLU A 42 12.39 2.44 -4.85
N LYS A 43 11.05 2.35 -4.91
CA LYS A 43 10.30 2.27 -6.17
C LYS A 43 9.10 3.22 -6.19
N VAL A 44 8.97 3.98 -7.27
CA VAL A 44 7.77 4.80 -7.50
C VAL A 44 6.63 3.89 -8.00
N PRO A 45 5.44 3.93 -7.38
CA PRO A 45 4.29 3.18 -7.86
C PRO A 45 3.84 3.74 -9.21
N ASP A 46 3.52 2.86 -10.16
CA ASP A 46 3.03 3.27 -11.48
C ASP A 46 1.59 3.81 -11.41
N GLN A 47 1.05 4.28 -12.54
CA GLN A 47 -0.29 4.85 -12.58
C GLN A 47 -1.39 3.85 -12.21
N LYS A 48 -1.23 2.56 -12.54
CA LYS A 48 -2.21 1.53 -12.21
C LYS A 48 -2.25 1.28 -10.70
N ILE A 49 -1.08 1.15 -10.08
CA ILE A 49 -0.93 0.99 -8.63
C ILE A 49 -1.48 2.21 -7.91
N ARG A 50 -1.15 3.44 -8.36
CA ARG A 50 -1.67 4.67 -7.75
C ARG A 50 -3.20 4.74 -7.80
N LYS A 51 -3.83 4.31 -8.89
CA LYS A 51 -5.28 4.26 -8.99
C LYS A 51 -5.88 3.27 -8.00
N LYS A 52 -5.34 2.05 -7.93
CA LYS A 52 -5.80 1.05 -6.95
C LYS A 52 -5.56 1.48 -5.50
N LEU A 53 -4.45 2.15 -5.19
CA LEU A 53 -4.19 2.71 -3.86
C LEU A 53 -5.23 3.78 -3.51
N ALA A 54 -5.55 4.66 -4.47
CA ALA A 54 -6.60 5.66 -4.28
C ALA A 54 -7.98 5.02 -4.08
N ASP A 55 -8.30 3.93 -4.81
CA ASP A 55 -9.55 3.19 -4.62
C ASP A 55 -9.59 2.49 -3.25
N CYS A 56 -8.47 1.86 -2.84
CA CYS A 56 -8.34 1.15 -1.56
C CYS A 56 -8.42 2.10 -0.35
N PHE A 57 -7.74 3.24 -0.42
CA PHE A 57 -7.69 4.21 0.67
C PHE A 57 -8.83 5.24 0.59
N GLY A 58 -9.46 5.43 -0.56
CA GLY A 58 -10.64 6.28 -0.73
C GLY A 58 -11.94 5.59 -0.28
N ALA A 59 -11.98 4.26 -0.26
CA ALA A 59 -13.11 3.50 0.26
C ALA A 59 -13.06 3.40 1.79
N GLU A 60 -14.21 3.54 2.46
CA GLU A 60 -14.35 3.49 3.92
C GLU A 60 -14.34 2.06 4.50
N GLN A 61 -14.36 1.00 3.66
CA GLN A 61 -14.72 -0.36 4.09
C GLN A 61 -13.68 -1.42 3.71
N PHE A 62 -12.38 -1.16 3.92
CA PHE A 62 -11.35 -2.20 3.75
C PHE A 62 -10.97 -2.77 5.12
N GLU A 63 -11.61 -3.86 5.53
CA GLU A 63 -11.19 -4.63 6.71
C GLU A 63 -10.19 -5.71 6.27
N GLY A 64 -8.93 -5.52 6.67
CA GLY A 64 -7.83 -6.46 6.42
C GLY A 64 -7.37 -7.13 7.72
N CYS A 65 -6.82 -8.34 7.58
CA CYS A 65 -6.40 -9.23 8.67
C CYS A 65 -5.41 -8.59 9.67
N TRP A 66 -5.66 -8.81 10.97
CA TRP A 66 -5.16 -8.06 12.14
C TRP A 66 -3.70 -8.31 12.57
N ASP A 67 -2.85 -8.90 11.74
CA ASP A 67 -1.60 -9.51 12.24
C ASP A 67 -0.28 -8.88 11.74
N ASP A 68 -0.29 -7.84 10.89
CA ASP A 68 0.93 -7.45 10.12
C ASP A 68 1.23 -5.93 10.06
N CYS A 69 0.95 -5.20 11.14
CA CYS A 69 1.24 -3.77 11.25
C CYS A 69 2.13 -3.43 12.45
#